data_AF-A0A9D5ZCI2-F1
#
_entry.id   AF-A0A9D5ZCI2-F1
#
_cell.length_a   1.000
_cell.length_b   1.000
_cell.length_c   1.000
_cell.angle_alpha   90.00
_cell.angle_beta   90.00
_cell.angle_gamma   90.00
#
_symmetry.space_group_name_H-M   'P 1'
#
loop_
_entity.id
_entity.type
_entity.pdbx_description
1 polymer ?
#
loop_
_entity_poly.entity_id
_entity_poly.type
_entity_poly.pdbx_seq_one_letter_code
_entity_poly.pdbx_strand_id
1 'polypeptide(L)' 'MSANRFVERFFNRIKQLRRIATLYEKLDRNYESMLQIFCMLIWLA' A
#
# COMPACT_ATOMS: atom_id res chain seq x y z
N MET A 1 3.35 -13.66 21.61
CA MET A 1 3.51 -12.22 21.28
C MET A 1 3.15 -12.07 19.81
N SER A 2 1.93 -11.59 19.56
CA SER A 2 1.14 -11.96 18.38
C SER A 2 1.53 -11.23 17.10
N ALA A 3 1.77 -11.98 16.02
CA ALA A 3 2.16 -11.51 14.69
C ALA A 3 1.18 -10.50 14.04
N ASN A 4 -0.04 -10.36 14.58
CA ASN A 4 -1.07 -9.45 14.06
C ASN A 4 -0.72 -7.97 14.13
N ARG A 5 0.16 -7.53 15.04
CA ARG A 5 0.47 -6.10 15.17
C ARG A 5 1.15 -5.51 13.93
N PHE A 6 1.92 -6.30 13.19
CA PHE A 6 2.55 -5.86 11.94
C PHE A 6 1.53 -5.80 10.80
N VAL A 7 0.68 -6.82 10.69
CA VAL A 7 -0.39 -6.90 9.69
C VAL A 7 -1.37 -5.75 9.88
N GLU A 8 -1.79 -5.46 11.11
CA GLU A 8 -2.69 -4.34 11.41
C GLU A 8 -2.07 -2.99 11.06
N ARG A 9 -0.80 -2.75 11.40
CA ARG A 9 -0.11 -1.51 11.00
C ARG A 9 0.01 -1.38 9.49
N PHE A 10 0.27 -2.48 8.79
CA PHE A 10 0.37 -2.52 7.33
C PHE A 10 -0.98 -2.20 6.66
N PHE A 11 -2.05 -2.88 7.07
CA PHE A 11 -3.39 -2.60 6.58
C PHE A 11 -3.89 -1.21 6.99
N ASN A 12 -3.51 -0.70 8.17
CA ASN A 12 -3.86 0.65 8.60
C ASN A 12 -3.18 1.71 7.72
N ARG A 13 -1.92 1.49 7.31
CA ARG A 13 -1.23 2.34 6.32
C ARG A 13 -1.92 2.29 4.96
N ILE A 14 -2.31 1.11 4.48
CA ILE A 14 -3.06 0.95 3.21
C ILE A 14 -4.43 1.65 3.27
N LYS A 15 -5.15 1.54 4.39
CA LYS A 15 -6.43 2.25 4.58
C LYS A 15 -6.25 3.77 4.61
N GLN A 16 -5.16 4.26 5.21
CA GLN A 16 -4.81 5.68 5.18
C GLN A 16 -4.51 6.14 3.75
N LEU A 17 -3.77 5.33 2.98
CA LEU A 17 -3.52 5.56 1.56
C LEU A 17 -4.81 5.56 0.75
N ARG A 18 -5.81 4.73 1.09
CA ARG A 18 -7.13 4.73 0.44
C ARG A 18 -7.91 6.02 0.68
N ARG A 19 -7.85 6.59 1.89
CA ARG A 19 -8.48 7.90 2.19
C ARG A 19 -7.77 9.04 1.46
N ILE A 20 -6.47 8.92 1.24
CA ILE A 20 -5.68 9.83 0.41
C ILE A 20 -6.01 9.60 -1.08
N ALA A 21 -6.24 8.35 -1.50
CA ALA A 21 -6.60 7.99 -2.87
C ALA A 21 -7.91 8.64 -3.34
N THR A 22 -8.89 8.85 -2.46
CA THR A 22 -10.12 9.58 -2.80
C THR A 22 -9.86 11.06 -3.16
N LEU A 23 -8.76 11.65 -2.67
CA LEU A 23 -8.28 12.98 -3.08
C LEU A 23 -7.32 12.91 -4.27
N TYR A 24 -6.67 11.76 -4.45
CA TYR A 24 -5.67 11.49 -5.47
C TYR A 24 -6.22 10.69 -6.66
N GLU A 25 -7.54 10.69 -6.91
CA GLU A 25 -8.17 10.01 -8.06
C GLU A 25 -7.48 10.33 -9.41
N LYS A 26 -6.86 11.52 -9.50
CA LYS A 26 -6.03 11.94 -10.65
C LYS A 26 -4.67 11.23 -10.79
N LEU A 27 -4.17 10.59 -9.74
CA LEU A 27 -2.86 9.93 -9.63
C LEU A 27 -2.97 8.41 -9.41
N ASP A 28 -4.18 7.85 -9.47
CA ASP A 28 -4.45 6.42 -9.29
C ASP A 28 -3.62 5.55 -10.27
N ARG A 29 -3.47 6.05 -11.51
CA ARG A 29 -2.62 5.44 -12.54
C ARG A 29 -1.14 5.31 -12.13
N ASN A 30 -0.64 6.20 -11.28
CA ASN A 30 0.73 6.15 -10.76
C ASN A 30 0.82 5.30 -9.49
N TYR A 31 -0.25 5.21 -8.69
CA TYR A 31 -0.28 4.37 -7.50
C TYR A 31 -0.27 2.88 -7.85
N GLU A 32 -1.03 2.46 -8.87
CA GLU A 32 -0.97 1.09 -9.39
C GLU A 32 0.45 0.73 -9.86
N SER A 33 1.12 1.65 -10.58
CA SER A 33 2.50 1.46 -11.03
C SER A 33 3.48 1.35 -9.84
N MET A 34 3.33 2.17 -8.80
CA MET A 34 4.15 2.05 -7.58
C MET A 34 3.89 0.73 -6.84
N LEU A 35 2.64 0.27 -6.78
CA LEU A 35 2.28 -1.00 -6.16
C LEU A 35 2.89 -2.19 -6.94
N GLN A 36 2.84 -2.13 -8.28
CA GLN A 36 3.48 -3.11 -9.15
C GLN A 36 5.00 -3.16 -8.92
N ILE A 37 5.66 -2.00 -8.86
CA ILE A 37 7.10 -1.91 -8.56
C ILE A 37 7.40 -2.48 -7.17
N PHE A 38 6.60 -2.15 -6.16
CA PHE A 38 6.79 -2.66 -4.80
C PHE A 38 6.61 -4.19 -4.73
N CYS A 39 5.66 -4.73 -5.47
CA CYS A 39 5.43 -6.16 -5.58
C CYS A 39 6.60 -6.87 -6.27
N MET A 40 7.16 -6.28 -7.34
CA MET A 40 8.38 -6.79 -7.99
C MET A 40 9.59 -6.75 -7.04
N LEU A 41 9.72 -5.69 -6.22
CA LEU A 41 10.81 -5.57 -5.25
C LEU A 41 10.70 -6.61 -4.11
N ILE A 42 9.50 -6.87 -3.62
CA ILE A 42 9.26 -7.94 -2.62
C ILE A 42 9.55 -9.32 -3.21
N TRP A 43 9.24 -9.54 -4.49
CA TRP A 43 9.50 -10.82 -5.14
C TRP A 43 11.00 -11.07 -5.43
N LEU A 44 11.76 -10.00 -5.67
CA LEU A 44 13.19 -10.06 -5.93
C LEU A 44 14.04 -10.15 -4.64
N ALA A 45 13.49 -9.73 -3.50
CA ALA A 45 14.12 -9.80 -2.18
C ALA A 45 13.95 -11.19 -1.53
#